data_AF-A0A8J8DT20-F1
#
_entry.id   AF-A0A8J8DT20-F1
#
_cell.length_a   1.000
_cell.length_b   1.000
_cell.length_c   1.000
_cell.angle_alpha   90.00
_cell.angle_beta   90.00
_cell.angle_gamma   90.00
#
_symmetry.space_group_name_H-M   'P 1'
#
loop_
_entity.id
_entity.type
_entity.pdbx_description
1 polymer ?
#
loop_
_entity_poly.entity_id
_entity_poly.type
_entity_poly.pdbx_seq_one_letter_code
_entity_poly.pdbx_strand_id
1 'polypeptide(L)'
;MSAHSDSVTIQEAKEIIAQEIENLARRNKEPEWMTRIRYKALEAFERAPHRDPIISEEELLKFIAKPDIAGVPENIESLDDLPPEMKALLDRLGISEVEQKYVAGLAVQTDTGVIYNEFLKEWAKKGLIVLPMEEAVKKYPDVVKRHFLQLFRADESKMAAYHTAVWNGGIFLYVKEGLKVPFPLHLFFLIQESALAQAPHIIIIAEKNTEFHLIEGCTAPVLVKHSLHLDMTEAYLHEGARAQLTVLQNWPEYVHTRPMTRARIGKGARFINTTVGLGTGRSNIANPKYWVDENGYVELNGIILGQKDWYVDLGGEMYLQGRGAAGINASKAVIMDESTVITRGIIRAEAPKTKGHISCDALLMSDKAAMETYPGLVSRVDDAELSHEAAIGKIREEELFYLMSRGLSEEKATQLIVKGFLEPMLKDIPMEFLVEIRKIIELAVSGGM
;
A
#
# COMPACT_ATOMS: atom_id res chain seq x y z
N MET A 1 19.83 19.00 34.50
CA MET A 1 18.43 19.18 34.06
C MET A 1 18.35 20.48 33.27
N SER A 2 18.62 20.43 31.97
CA SER A 2 18.12 21.45 31.04
C SER A 2 17.25 20.69 30.04
N ALA A 3 15.96 20.97 30.07
CA ALA A 3 15.03 20.49 29.06
C ALA A 3 15.26 21.39 27.84
N HIS A 4 16.02 20.92 26.84
CA HIS A 4 15.89 21.46 25.50
C HIS A 4 14.52 21.01 24.98
N SER A 5 13.64 21.95 24.70
CA SER A 5 12.35 21.67 24.09
C SER A 5 12.59 21.22 22.65
N ASP A 6 12.53 19.90 22.41
CA ASP A 6 12.53 19.27 21.08
C ASP A 6 11.21 19.53 20.31
N SER A 7 10.64 20.73 20.44
CA SER A 7 9.41 21.11 19.74
C SER A 7 9.78 21.77 18.42
N VAL A 8 9.57 21.05 17.31
CA VAL A 8 9.72 21.58 15.95
C VAL A 8 8.51 22.46 15.64
N THR A 9 8.75 23.70 15.23
CA THR A 9 7.71 24.62 14.80
C THR A 9 7.28 24.36 13.36
N ILE A 10 6.06 24.79 12.99
CA ILE A 10 5.59 24.73 11.60
C ILE A 10 6.54 25.50 10.67
N GLN A 11 7.11 26.61 11.14
CA GLN A 11 8.01 27.43 10.35
C GLN A 11 9.33 26.70 10.06
N GLU A 12 9.93 26.06 11.05
CA GLU A 12 11.13 25.22 10.85
C GLU A 12 10.86 24.06 9.90
N ALA A 13 9.72 23.37 10.05
CA ALA A 13 9.34 22.30 9.12
C ALA A 13 9.18 22.81 7.67
N LYS A 14 8.62 24.01 7.48
CA LYS A 14 8.53 24.64 6.15
C LYS A 14 9.89 24.95 5.55
N GLU A 15 10.85 25.40 6.34
CA GLU A 15 12.22 25.65 5.89
C GLU A 15 12.92 24.35 5.46
N ILE A 16 12.73 23.27 6.22
CA ILE A 16 13.23 21.93 5.87
C ILE A 16 12.59 21.44 4.56
N ILE A 17 11.26 21.55 4.42
CA ILE A 17 10.55 21.18 3.19
C ILE A 17 11.06 22.02 2.02
N ALA A 18 11.22 23.34 2.18
CA ALA A 18 11.74 24.21 1.13
C ALA A 18 13.15 23.80 0.69
N GLN A 19 14.03 23.48 1.64
CA GLN A 19 15.37 22.99 1.34
C GLN A 19 15.34 21.66 0.58
N GLU A 20 14.42 20.76 0.94
CA GLU A 20 14.25 19.49 0.24
C GLU A 20 13.70 19.68 -1.17
N ILE A 21 12.77 20.63 -1.40
CA ILE A 21 12.31 21.00 -2.73
C ILE A 21 13.49 21.44 -3.61
N GLU A 22 14.38 22.28 -3.09
CA GLU A 22 15.58 22.72 -3.82
C GLU A 22 16.53 21.55 -4.11
N ASN A 23 16.75 20.67 -3.14
CA ASN A 23 17.57 19.47 -3.31
C ASN A 23 17.00 18.55 -4.39
N LEU A 24 15.71 18.26 -4.36
CA LEU A 24 15.01 17.43 -5.34
C LEU A 24 15.06 18.06 -6.72
N ALA A 25 14.75 19.37 -6.83
CA ALA A 25 14.80 20.09 -8.09
C ALA A 25 16.18 20.02 -8.75
N ARG A 26 17.24 20.21 -7.95
CA ARG A 26 18.64 20.12 -8.41
C ARG A 26 19.05 18.68 -8.75
N ARG A 27 18.80 17.73 -7.85
CA ARG A 27 19.19 16.32 -7.99
C ARG A 27 18.53 15.68 -9.20
N ASN A 28 17.22 15.87 -9.34
CA ASN A 28 16.43 15.22 -10.38
C ASN A 28 16.44 16.00 -11.70
N LYS A 29 16.99 17.24 -11.71
CA LYS A 29 16.91 18.21 -12.81
C LYS A 29 15.47 18.43 -13.24
N GLU A 30 14.62 18.77 -12.26
CA GLU A 30 13.18 18.87 -12.48
C GLU A 30 12.81 20.01 -13.42
N PRO A 31 11.79 19.82 -14.27
CA PRO A 31 11.24 20.92 -15.04
C PRO A 31 10.47 21.89 -14.12
N GLU A 32 10.50 23.18 -14.47
CA GLU A 32 9.95 24.28 -13.65
C GLU A 32 8.51 24.06 -13.18
N TRP A 33 7.68 23.39 -13.99
CA TRP A 33 6.28 23.13 -13.64
C TRP A 33 6.14 22.19 -12.43
N MET A 34 7.04 21.23 -12.25
CA MET A 34 7.02 20.29 -11.12
C MET A 34 7.46 21.01 -9.84
N THR A 35 8.57 21.75 -9.91
CA THR A 35 9.04 22.57 -8.79
C THR A 35 7.97 23.57 -8.32
N ARG A 36 7.22 24.16 -9.25
CA ARG A 36 6.09 25.05 -8.93
C ARG A 36 4.96 24.35 -8.20
N ILE A 37 4.64 23.10 -8.54
CA ILE A 37 3.65 22.30 -7.81
C ILE A 37 4.13 22.04 -6.38
N ARG A 38 5.41 21.68 -6.21
CA ARG A 38 6.00 21.46 -4.89
C ARG A 38 5.90 22.70 -3.99
N TYR A 39 6.24 23.89 -4.50
CA TYR A 39 6.09 25.14 -3.73
C TYR A 39 4.65 25.50 -3.41
N LYS A 40 3.70 25.25 -4.33
CA LYS A 40 2.26 25.41 -4.02
C LYS A 40 1.80 24.48 -2.90
N ALA A 41 2.37 23.29 -2.79
CA ALA A 41 2.07 22.37 -1.71
C ALA A 41 2.72 22.78 -0.39
N LEU A 42 3.93 23.37 -0.43
CA LEU A 42 4.53 24.01 0.74
C LEU A 42 3.62 25.13 1.30
N GLU A 43 3.03 25.96 0.44
CA GLU A 43 2.03 26.95 0.86
C GLU A 43 0.76 26.28 1.44
N ALA A 44 0.32 25.17 0.86
CA ALA A 44 -0.83 24.42 1.35
C ALA A 44 -0.58 23.78 2.73
N PHE A 45 0.66 23.36 3.02
CA PHE A 45 1.04 22.65 4.25
C PHE A 45 0.69 23.45 5.52
N GLU A 46 0.86 24.76 5.47
CA GLU A 46 0.57 25.64 6.62
C GLU A 46 -0.92 25.67 6.96
N ARG A 47 -1.78 25.79 5.95
CA ARG A 47 -3.23 25.96 6.08
C ARG A 47 -4.02 24.65 6.11
N ALA A 48 -3.44 23.58 5.58
CA ALA A 48 -4.13 22.30 5.47
C ALA A 48 -4.45 21.74 6.86
N PRO A 49 -5.58 21.06 7.03
CA PRO A 49 -5.95 20.50 8.33
C PRO A 49 -5.05 19.30 8.66
N HIS A 50 -4.76 19.12 9.95
CA HIS A 50 -4.21 17.88 10.47
C HIS A 50 -5.34 17.06 11.12
N ARG A 51 -5.55 15.83 10.66
CA ARG A 51 -6.65 14.95 11.10
C ARG A 51 -6.23 13.49 11.29
N ASP A 52 -4.94 13.24 11.39
CA ASP A 52 -4.46 11.89 11.66
C ASP A 52 -4.82 11.49 13.10
N PRO A 53 -5.46 10.32 13.31
CA PRO A 53 -5.90 9.91 14.65
C PRO A 53 -4.77 9.34 15.52
N ILE A 54 -3.62 8.99 14.92
CA ILE A 54 -2.50 8.35 15.62
C ILE A 54 -1.32 9.31 15.74
N ILE A 55 -0.90 9.92 14.63
CA ILE A 55 0.23 10.83 14.58
C ILE A 55 -0.27 12.23 14.92
N SER A 56 0.20 12.80 16.02
CA SER A 56 -0.11 14.20 16.35
C SER A 56 0.55 15.18 15.37
N GLU A 57 0.09 16.44 15.31
CA GLU A 57 0.76 17.44 14.46
C GLU A 57 2.21 17.64 14.88
N GLU A 58 2.50 17.69 16.18
CA GLU A 58 3.86 17.81 16.70
C GLU A 58 4.76 16.64 16.26
N GLU A 59 4.23 15.42 16.28
CA GLU A 59 4.96 14.23 15.84
C GLU A 59 5.20 14.22 14.33
N LEU A 60 4.22 14.67 13.53
CA LEU A 60 4.43 14.88 12.09
C LEU A 60 5.58 15.87 11.83
N LEU A 61 5.66 16.97 12.57
CA LEU A 61 6.76 17.93 12.44
C LEU A 61 8.11 17.31 12.83
N LYS A 62 8.14 16.40 13.80
CA LYS A 62 9.34 15.63 14.16
C LYS A 62 9.78 14.69 13.05
N PHE A 63 8.86 13.98 12.39
CA PHE A 63 9.19 13.17 11.20
C PHE A 63 9.81 14.03 10.08
N ILE A 64 9.33 15.26 9.89
CA ILE A 64 9.87 16.18 8.89
C ILE A 64 11.27 16.68 9.28
N ALA A 65 11.50 17.03 10.56
CA ALA A 65 12.77 17.58 11.02
C ALA A 65 13.87 16.54 11.27
N LYS A 66 13.49 15.30 11.53
CA LYS A 66 14.39 14.17 11.70
C LYS A 66 14.08 13.15 10.60
N PRO A 67 14.50 13.39 9.35
CA PRO A 67 14.61 12.29 8.39
C PRO A 67 15.72 11.38 8.92
N ASP A 68 15.39 10.45 9.83
CA ASP A 68 16.35 9.59 10.51
C ASP A 68 17.09 8.72 9.47
N ILE A 69 18.25 9.20 9.03
CA ILE A 69 19.39 8.38 8.59
C ILE A 69 20.32 8.13 9.81
N ALA A 70 19.88 8.45 11.03
CA ALA A 70 20.65 8.23 12.24
C ALA A 70 20.53 6.76 12.69
N GLY A 71 21.57 5.97 12.38
CA GLY A 71 21.72 4.62 12.96
C GLY A 71 21.93 3.49 11.95
N VAL A 72 21.95 3.79 10.65
CA VAL A 72 22.56 2.89 9.68
C VAL A 72 24.08 3.02 9.85
N PRO A 73 24.84 1.95 10.17
CA PRO A 73 26.28 1.98 10.04
C PRO A 73 26.64 2.56 8.67
N GLU A 74 27.55 3.53 8.62
CA GLU A 74 27.92 4.22 7.37
C GLU A 74 28.40 3.25 6.26
N ASN A 75 28.66 1.98 6.60
CA ASN A 75 29.09 0.91 5.69
C ASN A 75 28.32 -0.41 5.97
N ILE A 76 27.06 -0.54 5.54
CA ILE A 76 26.45 -1.86 5.31
C ILE A 76 26.44 -2.09 3.80
N GLU A 77 27.37 -2.91 3.31
CA GLU A 77 27.51 -3.22 1.88
C GLU A 77 26.97 -4.62 1.56
N SER A 78 26.83 -5.47 2.57
CA SER A 78 26.41 -6.86 2.41
C SER A 78 25.48 -7.32 3.53
N LEU A 79 24.78 -8.44 3.29
CA LEU A 79 24.00 -9.10 4.34
C LEU A 79 24.84 -9.44 5.57
N ASP A 80 26.15 -9.64 5.37
CA ASP A 80 27.05 -10.02 6.44
C ASP A 80 27.31 -8.92 7.46
N ASP A 81 27.09 -7.67 7.06
CA ASP A 81 27.26 -6.49 7.90
C ASP A 81 26.01 -6.17 8.74
N LEU A 82 24.93 -6.94 8.56
CA LEU A 82 23.69 -6.76 9.30
C LEU A 82 23.83 -7.19 10.77
N PRO A 83 23.21 -6.44 11.71
CA PRO A 83 23.11 -6.83 13.11
C PRO A 83 22.56 -8.26 13.30
N PRO A 84 23.02 -9.00 14.33
CA PRO A 84 22.68 -10.43 14.51
C PRO A 84 21.17 -10.71 14.57
N GLU A 85 20.41 -9.81 15.19
CA GLU A 85 18.95 -9.90 15.28
C GLU A 85 18.27 -9.79 13.90
N MET A 86 18.84 -8.99 12.99
CA MET A 86 18.32 -8.83 11.63
C MET A 86 18.64 -10.03 10.75
N LYS A 87 19.87 -10.57 10.83
CA LYS A 87 20.22 -11.82 10.14
C LYS A 87 19.29 -12.95 10.58
N ALA A 88 19.07 -13.08 11.89
CA ALA A 88 18.16 -14.09 12.43
C ALA A 88 16.72 -13.91 11.91
N LEU A 89 16.22 -12.68 11.79
CA LEU A 89 14.90 -12.41 11.20
C LEU A 89 14.85 -12.84 9.72
N LEU A 90 15.83 -12.43 8.91
CA LEU A 90 15.90 -12.75 7.48
C LEU A 90 16.03 -14.26 7.22
N ASP A 91 16.85 -14.97 8.01
CA ASP A 91 17.01 -16.43 7.94
C ASP A 91 15.70 -17.16 8.29
N ARG A 92 14.95 -16.65 9.28
CA ARG A 92 13.68 -17.25 9.70
C ARG A 92 12.58 -17.06 8.66
N LEU A 93 12.53 -15.89 8.02
CA LEU A 93 11.66 -15.64 6.87
C LEU A 93 11.96 -16.62 5.74
N GLY A 94 13.23 -17.05 5.58
CA GLY A 94 13.68 -18.01 4.56
C GLY A 94 13.33 -17.59 3.15
N ILE A 95 13.33 -16.27 2.95
CA ILE A 95 13.26 -15.59 1.66
C ILE A 95 14.63 -15.70 0.96
N SER A 96 14.64 -15.56 -0.36
CA SER A 96 15.86 -15.67 -1.16
C SER A 96 16.88 -14.60 -0.77
N GLU A 97 18.18 -14.83 -1.01
CA GLU A 97 19.24 -13.86 -0.69
C GLU A 97 19.00 -12.48 -1.35
N VAL A 98 18.37 -12.49 -2.53
CA VAL A 98 17.96 -11.29 -3.26
C VAL A 98 16.91 -10.49 -2.49
N GLU A 99 15.89 -11.16 -1.97
CA GLU A 99 14.83 -10.57 -1.14
C GLU A 99 15.37 -10.14 0.22
N GLN A 100 16.32 -10.90 0.80
CA GLN A 100 16.98 -10.52 2.05
C GLN A 100 17.74 -9.20 1.89
N LYS A 101 18.52 -9.05 0.81
CA LYS A 101 19.25 -7.79 0.52
C LYS A 101 18.27 -6.63 0.36
N TYR A 102 17.10 -6.86 -0.22
CA TYR A 102 16.06 -5.85 -0.36
C TYR A 102 15.42 -5.43 0.97
N VAL A 103 14.97 -6.37 1.80
CA VAL A 103 14.43 -6.07 3.14
C VAL A 103 15.46 -5.36 4.02
N ALA A 104 16.74 -5.62 3.79
CA ALA A 104 17.85 -4.94 4.44
C ALA A 104 18.16 -3.55 3.86
N GLY A 105 17.52 -3.11 2.77
CA GLY A 105 17.81 -1.84 2.10
C GLY A 105 19.14 -1.81 1.34
N LEU A 106 19.70 -2.98 1.01
CA LEU A 106 20.96 -3.11 0.28
C LEU A 106 20.73 -3.09 -1.23
N ALA A 107 21.70 -2.54 -1.97
CA ALA A 107 21.66 -2.55 -3.43
C ALA A 107 21.72 -4.00 -3.94
N VAL A 108 20.76 -4.36 -4.78
CA VAL A 108 20.63 -5.72 -5.31
C VAL A 108 21.18 -5.73 -6.74
N GLN A 109 22.45 -6.09 -6.91
CA GLN A 109 23.03 -6.34 -8.23
C GLN A 109 22.81 -7.82 -8.60
N THR A 110 21.87 -8.08 -9.51
CA THR A 110 21.49 -9.45 -9.92
C THR A 110 21.37 -9.55 -11.43
N ASP A 111 21.60 -10.76 -11.98
CA ASP A 111 21.37 -11.08 -13.39
C ASP A 111 19.92 -10.79 -13.82
N THR A 112 18.97 -10.91 -12.88
CA THR A 112 17.58 -10.52 -13.05
C THR A 112 17.41 -9.05 -13.44
N GLY A 113 18.17 -8.11 -12.87
CA GLY A 113 18.09 -6.69 -13.21
C GLY A 113 18.47 -6.39 -14.68
N VAL A 114 19.35 -7.20 -15.28
CA VAL A 114 19.70 -7.09 -16.71
C VAL A 114 18.55 -7.62 -17.58
N ILE A 115 17.97 -8.77 -17.21
CA ILE A 115 16.83 -9.38 -17.91
C ILE A 115 15.61 -8.44 -17.90
N TYR A 116 15.31 -7.83 -16.75
CA TYR A 116 14.19 -6.87 -16.63
C TYR A 116 14.41 -5.61 -17.47
N ASN A 117 15.65 -5.12 -17.58
CA ASN A 117 15.95 -3.98 -18.44
C ASN A 117 15.78 -4.29 -19.94
N GLU A 118 16.17 -5.47 -20.39
CA GLU A 118 15.90 -5.91 -21.78
C GLU A 118 14.40 -6.13 -22.02
N PHE A 119 13.73 -6.77 -21.06
CA PHE A 119 12.29 -6.94 -21.04
C PHE A 119 11.56 -5.60 -21.21
N LEU A 120 11.88 -4.59 -20.39
CA LEU A 120 11.26 -3.26 -20.47
C LEU A 120 11.51 -2.59 -21.82
N LYS A 121 12.70 -2.74 -22.40
CA LYS A 121 13.00 -2.20 -23.74
C LYS A 121 12.16 -2.86 -24.83
N GLU A 122 11.99 -4.19 -24.81
CA GLU A 122 11.18 -4.89 -25.80
C GLU A 122 9.69 -4.61 -25.64
N TRP A 123 9.20 -4.53 -24.40
CA TRP A 123 7.79 -4.24 -24.12
C TRP A 123 7.42 -2.77 -24.29
N ALA A 124 8.37 -1.84 -24.12
CA ALA A 124 8.19 -0.44 -24.50
C ALA A 124 7.85 -0.27 -25.99
N LYS A 125 8.45 -1.08 -26.88
CA LYS A 125 8.10 -1.08 -28.31
C LYS A 125 6.65 -1.50 -28.56
N LYS A 126 6.09 -2.33 -27.68
CA LYS A 126 4.68 -2.78 -27.73
C LYS A 126 3.72 -1.82 -27.03
N GLY A 127 4.25 -0.80 -26.34
CA GLY A 127 3.46 0.22 -25.65
C GLY A 127 3.27 -0.01 -24.15
N LEU A 128 4.08 -0.85 -23.51
CA LEU A 128 4.19 -0.92 -22.05
C LEU A 128 5.36 -0.06 -21.59
N ILE A 129 5.06 1.08 -20.96
CA ILE A 129 6.07 2.00 -20.42
C ILE A 129 6.04 1.88 -18.91
N VAL A 130 7.16 1.48 -18.31
CA VAL A 130 7.37 1.48 -16.87
C VAL A 130 8.63 2.29 -16.60
N LEU A 131 8.51 3.38 -15.85
CA LEU A 131 9.62 4.28 -15.54
C LEU A 131 9.55 4.75 -14.09
N PRO A 132 10.70 5.11 -13.49
CA PRO A 132 10.71 5.94 -12.29
C PRO A 132 9.89 7.20 -12.54
N MET A 133 9.10 7.60 -11.55
CA MET A 133 8.19 8.74 -11.71
C MET A 133 8.95 10.04 -12.05
N GLU A 134 10.14 10.24 -11.50
CA GLU A 134 11.04 11.36 -11.82
C GLU A 134 11.47 11.38 -13.29
N GLU A 135 11.71 10.21 -13.88
CA GLU A 135 12.02 10.12 -15.30
C GLU A 135 10.80 10.44 -16.16
N ALA A 136 9.62 9.96 -15.78
CA ALA A 136 8.39 10.23 -16.50
C ALA A 136 8.04 11.72 -16.53
N VAL A 137 8.27 12.45 -15.41
CA VAL A 137 8.11 13.90 -15.33
C VAL A 137 8.90 14.63 -16.42
N LYS A 138 10.09 14.12 -16.77
CA LYS A 138 10.99 14.69 -17.79
C LYS A 138 10.68 14.19 -19.20
N LYS A 139 10.46 12.89 -19.37
CA LYS A 139 10.29 12.23 -20.68
C LYS A 139 8.88 12.40 -21.26
N TYR A 140 7.85 12.44 -20.41
CA TYR A 140 6.43 12.50 -20.80
C TYR A 140 5.66 13.61 -20.10
N PRO A 141 6.14 14.88 -20.12
CA PRO A 141 5.57 15.96 -19.32
C PRO A 141 4.09 16.21 -19.61
N ASP A 142 3.64 16.08 -20.87
CA ASP A 142 2.25 16.34 -21.25
C ASP A 142 1.28 15.25 -20.78
N VAL A 143 1.76 14.01 -20.67
CA VAL A 143 0.96 12.91 -20.12
C VAL A 143 0.93 13.03 -18.60
N VAL A 144 2.09 13.23 -17.97
CA VAL A 144 2.17 13.35 -16.50
C VAL A 144 1.37 14.54 -15.98
N LYS A 145 1.49 15.74 -16.58
CA LYS A 145 0.71 16.92 -16.15
C LYS A 145 -0.80 16.71 -16.18
N ARG A 146 -1.31 15.83 -17.05
CA ARG A 146 -2.74 15.53 -17.17
C ARG A 146 -3.25 14.55 -16.11
N HIS A 147 -2.36 13.86 -15.39
CA HIS A 147 -2.72 12.78 -14.47
C HIS A 147 -2.15 12.96 -13.07
N PHE A 148 -1.05 13.69 -12.91
CA PHE A 148 -0.43 13.95 -11.62
C PHE A 148 -1.29 14.92 -10.79
N LEU A 149 -1.66 14.48 -9.59
CA LEU A 149 -2.50 15.16 -8.61
C LEU A 149 -3.83 15.64 -9.17
N GLN A 150 -4.51 14.80 -9.96
CA GLN A 150 -5.88 15.09 -10.39
C GLN A 150 -6.92 14.42 -9.50
N LEU A 151 -6.55 13.33 -8.82
CA LEU A 151 -7.39 12.64 -7.84
C LEU A 151 -7.06 13.06 -6.42
N PHE A 152 -5.85 13.56 -6.17
CA PHE A 152 -5.43 14.13 -4.88
C PHE A 152 -5.42 15.66 -4.89
N ARG A 153 -5.60 16.24 -3.70
CA ARG A 153 -5.41 17.68 -3.50
C ARG A 153 -4.40 17.90 -2.40
N ALA A 154 -3.39 18.73 -2.66
CA ALA A 154 -2.39 19.05 -1.65
C ALA A 154 -2.98 19.71 -0.39
N ASP A 155 -4.11 20.41 -0.50
CA ASP A 155 -4.73 21.11 0.64
C ASP A 155 -5.73 20.26 1.46
N GLU A 156 -5.92 18.98 1.12
CA GLU A 156 -6.87 18.13 1.84
C GLU A 156 -6.36 17.68 3.22
N SER A 157 -5.04 17.62 3.41
CA SER A 157 -4.40 17.35 4.70
C SER A 157 -2.94 17.81 4.71
N LYS A 158 -2.36 18.01 5.91
CA LYS A 158 -0.92 18.31 6.03
C LYS A 158 -0.02 17.23 5.44
N MET A 159 -0.38 15.95 5.59
CA MET A 159 0.36 14.85 4.97
C MET A 159 0.27 14.87 3.44
N ALA A 160 -0.89 15.23 2.86
CA ALA A 160 -1.01 15.36 1.41
C ALA A 160 -0.20 16.54 0.86
N ALA A 161 -0.17 17.66 1.59
CA ALA A 161 0.69 18.79 1.28
C ALA A 161 2.17 18.42 1.36
N TYR A 162 2.58 17.75 2.44
CA TYR A 162 3.95 17.28 2.63
C TYR A 162 4.36 16.30 1.52
N HIS A 163 3.56 15.26 1.27
CA HIS A 163 3.76 14.31 0.16
C HIS A 163 3.95 15.06 -1.15
N THR A 164 3.03 15.95 -1.50
CA THR A 164 3.10 16.69 -2.76
C THR A 164 4.38 17.54 -2.86
N ALA A 165 4.84 18.12 -1.75
CA ALA A 165 6.04 18.92 -1.72
C ALA A 165 7.32 18.07 -1.89
N VAL A 166 7.40 16.92 -1.23
CA VAL A 166 8.66 16.16 -1.10
C VAL A 166 8.64 14.77 -1.73
N TRP A 167 7.60 14.42 -2.50
CA TRP A 167 7.50 13.09 -3.12
C TRP A 167 8.80 12.74 -3.85
N ASN A 168 9.23 11.50 -3.66
CA ASN A 168 10.42 10.91 -4.22
C ASN A 168 10.12 9.44 -4.55
N GLY A 169 10.74 8.90 -5.59
CA GLY A 169 10.39 7.59 -6.12
C GLY A 169 8.94 7.50 -6.58
N GLY A 170 8.45 6.27 -6.65
CA GLY A 170 7.19 5.94 -7.31
C GLY A 170 7.39 5.60 -8.77
N ILE A 171 6.30 5.19 -9.41
CA ILE A 171 6.34 4.54 -10.72
C ILE A 171 5.31 5.14 -11.65
N PHE A 172 5.72 5.39 -12.88
CA PHE A 172 4.84 5.71 -13.98
C PHE A 172 4.64 4.45 -14.83
N LEU A 173 3.45 3.89 -14.77
CA LEU A 173 3.00 2.76 -15.59
C LEU A 173 2.00 3.26 -16.63
N TYR A 174 2.36 3.16 -17.91
CA TYR A 174 1.46 3.41 -19.03
C TYR A 174 1.33 2.15 -19.89
N VAL A 175 0.10 1.71 -20.12
CA VAL A 175 -0.22 0.54 -20.94
C VAL A 175 -1.07 0.99 -22.12
N LYS A 176 -0.52 0.87 -23.33
CA LYS A 176 -1.18 1.30 -24.57
C LYS A 176 -2.42 0.45 -24.89
N GLU A 177 -3.39 1.08 -25.57
CA GLU A 177 -4.65 0.47 -25.98
C GLU A 177 -4.50 -0.95 -26.55
N GLY A 178 -5.33 -1.87 -26.05
CA GLY A 178 -5.41 -3.26 -26.45
C GLY A 178 -4.27 -4.16 -25.98
N LEU A 179 -3.24 -3.61 -25.31
CA LEU A 179 -2.11 -4.40 -24.86
C LEU A 179 -2.49 -5.26 -23.65
N LYS A 180 -2.23 -6.56 -23.78
CA LYS A 180 -2.38 -7.55 -22.70
C LYS A 180 -1.00 -8.03 -22.27
N VAL A 181 -0.67 -7.81 -20.99
CA VAL A 181 0.57 -8.26 -20.37
C VAL A 181 0.27 -9.62 -19.70
N PRO A 182 0.81 -10.74 -20.21
CA PRO A 182 0.39 -12.08 -19.81
C PRO A 182 1.03 -12.57 -18.50
N PHE A 183 1.87 -11.77 -17.88
CA PHE A 183 2.55 -12.08 -16.62
C PHE A 183 2.46 -10.86 -15.68
N PRO A 184 2.58 -11.05 -14.37
CA PRO A 184 2.59 -9.94 -13.43
C PRO A 184 3.84 -9.07 -13.55
N LEU A 185 3.67 -7.77 -13.31
CA LEU A 185 4.74 -6.77 -13.27
C LEU A 185 5.12 -6.52 -11.81
N HIS A 186 6.32 -6.93 -11.42
CA HIS A 186 6.79 -6.80 -10.04
C HIS A 186 7.60 -5.51 -9.90
N LEU A 187 7.09 -4.53 -9.16
CA LEU A 187 7.72 -3.22 -9.04
C LEU A 187 9.15 -3.28 -8.49
N PHE A 188 9.39 -4.15 -7.52
CA PHE A 188 10.72 -4.39 -6.94
C PHE A 188 11.78 -4.69 -8.01
N PHE A 189 11.49 -5.63 -8.92
CA PHE A 189 12.44 -6.03 -9.94
C PHE A 189 12.58 -5.00 -11.08
N LEU A 190 11.59 -4.14 -11.23
CA LEU A 190 11.56 -3.12 -12.28
C LEU A 190 12.31 -1.86 -11.85
N ILE A 191 12.12 -1.38 -10.61
CA ILE A 191 12.65 -0.08 -10.13
C ILE A 191 12.98 -0.13 -8.63
N GLN A 192 14.22 -0.49 -8.28
CA GLN A 192 14.67 -0.65 -6.89
C GLN A 192 14.66 0.65 -6.08
N GLU A 193 15.12 1.77 -6.65
CA GLU A 193 15.17 3.07 -5.96
C GLU A 193 13.78 3.55 -5.53
N SER A 194 12.75 3.27 -6.33
CA SER A 194 11.36 3.58 -6.00
C SER A 194 10.87 2.82 -4.77
N ALA A 195 11.35 1.59 -4.57
CA ALA A 195 10.91 0.72 -3.50
C ALA A 195 11.49 1.11 -2.11
N LEU A 196 12.50 1.99 -2.09
CA LEU A 196 13.10 2.54 -0.87
C LEU A 196 12.53 3.92 -0.48
N ALA A 197 11.68 4.49 -1.33
CA ALA A 197 11.12 5.81 -1.11
C ALA A 197 10.12 5.83 0.06
N GLN A 198 10.15 6.92 0.82
CA GLN A 198 9.22 7.16 1.93
C GLN A 198 7.99 7.95 1.47
N ALA A 199 8.05 8.62 0.32
CA ALA A 199 6.93 9.35 -0.26
C ALA A 199 6.70 9.01 -1.75
N PRO A 200 6.57 7.72 -2.14
CA PRO A 200 6.41 7.34 -3.53
C PRO A 200 5.11 7.87 -4.12
N HIS A 201 5.17 8.37 -5.35
CA HIS A 201 3.98 8.73 -6.11
C HIS A 201 3.84 7.87 -7.36
N ILE A 202 2.82 7.02 -7.40
CA ILE A 202 2.59 6.06 -8.47
C ILE A 202 1.46 6.56 -9.37
N ILE A 203 1.69 6.55 -10.68
CA ILE A 203 0.66 6.81 -11.69
C ILE A 203 0.50 5.55 -12.55
N ILE A 204 -0.74 5.07 -12.64
CA ILE A 204 -1.13 3.96 -13.50
C ILE A 204 -2.09 4.49 -14.56
N ILE A 205 -1.75 4.35 -15.84
CA ILE A 205 -2.61 4.71 -16.97
C ILE A 205 -2.81 3.47 -17.82
N ALA A 206 -4.04 2.97 -17.82
CA ALA A 206 -4.46 1.79 -18.56
C ALA A 206 -5.40 2.25 -19.67
N GLU A 207 -4.92 2.31 -20.90
CA GLU A 207 -5.72 2.70 -22.06
C GLU A 207 -6.83 1.67 -22.37
N LYS A 208 -7.64 1.94 -23.39
CA LYS A 208 -8.79 1.10 -23.69
C LYS A 208 -8.41 -0.37 -23.88
N ASN A 209 -9.23 -1.27 -23.34
CA ASN A 209 -9.12 -2.73 -23.53
C ASN A 209 -7.74 -3.33 -23.16
N THR A 210 -6.98 -2.72 -22.24
CA THR A 210 -5.73 -3.30 -21.73
C THR A 210 -5.97 -4.37 -20.67
N GLU A 211 -4.97 -5.22 -20.43
CA GLU A 211 -4.99 -6.20 -19.36
C GLU A 211 -3.61 -6.36 -18.72
N PHE A 212 -3.48 -6.19 -17.41
CA PHE A 212 -2.22 -6.44 -16.69
C PHE A 212 -2.45 -6.67 -15.18
N HIS A 213 -1.41 -7.18 -14.53
CA HIS A 213 -1.32 -7.33 -13.08
C HIS A 213 -0.04 -6.65 -12.60
N LEU A 214 -0.16 -5.72 -11.66
CA LEU A 214 0.93 -5.03 -11.00
C LEU A 214 1.06 -5.55 -9.57
N ILE A 215 2.28 -5.88 -9.16
CA ILE A 215 2.57 -6.28 -7.79
C ILE A 215 3.58 -5.32 -7.20
N GLU A 216 3.17 -4.72 -6.10
CA GLU A 216 3.96 -3.82 -5.29
C GLU A 216 4.35 -4.54 -3.99
N GLY A 217 5.64 -4.64 -3.72
CA GLY A 217 6.14 -5.00 -2.40
C GLY A 217 6.57 -3.73 -1.69
N CYS A 218 5.95 -3.43 -0.55
CA CYS A 218 6.37 -2.36 0.34
C CYS A 218 6.90 -2.98 1.64
N THR A 219 8.20 -2.89 1.85
CA THR A 219 8.85 -3.21 3.13
C THR A 219 9.75 -2.05 3.50
N ALA A 220 9.85 -1.73 4.78
CA ALA A 220 10.88 -0.79 5.23
C ALA A 220 12.21 -1.53 5.24
N PRO A 221 13.29 -0.85 4.85
CA PRO A 221 14.61 -1.25 5.30
C PRO A 221 14.62 -1.33 6.82
N VAL A 222 15.03 -2.47 7.38
CA VAL A 222 15.09 -2.69 8.85
C VAL A 222 16.02 -1.67 9.55
N LEU A 223 16.86 -0.97 8.78
CA LEU A 223 17.88 -0.03 9.23
C LEU A 223 17.36 1.38 9.58
N VAL A 224 16.14 1.74 9.17
CA VAL A 224 15.58 3.08 9.44
C VAL A 224 14.83 3.05 10.77
N LYS A 225 15.26 3.80 11.79
CA LYS A 225 14.49 3.94 13.04
C LYS A 225 13.56 5.14 12.90
N HIS A 226 12.28 4.99 13.25
CA HIS A 226 11.23 6.03 13.09
C HIS A 226 10.97 6.44 11.63
N SER A 227 10.10 5.71 10.94
CA SER A 227 9.76 5.96 9.53
C SER A 227 8.27 6.24 9.37
N LEU A 228 7.97 7.23 8.53
CA LEU A 228 6.64 7.55 8.03
C LEU A 228 6.64 7.35 6.51
N HIS A 229 5.93 6.32 6.07
CA HIS A 229 5.75 6.00 4.66
C HIS A 229 4.41 6.54 4.16
N LEU A 230 4.46 7.49 3.23
CA LEU A 230 3.30 8.15 2.60
C LEU A 230 3.25 7.72 1.14
N ASP A 231 2.43 6.72 0.81
CA ASP A 231 2.27 6.30 -0.58
C ASP A 231 1.00 6.92 -1.18
N MET A 232 1.14 7.50 -2.38
CA MET A 232 0.01 7.94 -3.19
C MET A 232 0.03 7.28 -4.56
N THR A 233 -1.03 6.55 -4.86
CA THR A 233 -1.28 5.93 -6.17
C THR A 233 -2.48 6.57 -6.85
N GLU A 234 -2.31 7.05 -8.09
CA GLU A 234 -3.38 7.51 -8.99
C GLU A 234 -3.53 6.58 -10.18
N ALA A 235 -4.66 5.88 -10.27
CA ALA A 235 -4.96 4.94 -11.36
C ALA A 235 -6.08 5.44 -12.28
N TYR A 236 -5.82 5.42 -13.58
CA TYR A 236 -6.74 5.85 -14.63
C TYR A 236 -6.96 4.68 -15.58
N LEU A 237 -8.11 4.01 -15.42
CA LEU A 237 -8.49 2.89 -16.27
C LEU A 237 -9.51 3.37 -17.30
N HIS A 238 -9.13 3.33 -18.57
CA HIS A 238 -10.01 3.66 -19.67
C HIS A 238 -10.93 2.49 -20.04
N GLU A 239 -11.83 2.74 -20.99
CA GLU A 239 -12.90 1.82 -21.39
C GLU A 239 -12.42 0.38 -21.60
N GLY A 240 -13.04 -0.57 -20.91
CA GLY A 240 -12.73 -2.00 -21.04
C GLY A 240 -11.37 -2.44 -20.48
N ALA A 241 -10.57 -1.55 -19.88
CA ALA A 241 -9.30 -1.90 -19.24
C ALA A 241 -9.52 -2.84 -18.05
N ARG A 242 -8.61 -3.80 -17.85
CA ARG A 242 -8.60 -4.73 -16.72
C ARG A 242 -7.25 -4.61 -16.02
N ALA A 243 -7.23 -4.15 -14.78
CA ALA A 243 -6.01 -4.06 -14.00
C ALA A 243 -6.19 -4.72 -12.64
N GLN A 244 -5.15 -5.42 -12.21
CA GLN A 244 -5.01 -5.92 -10.84
C GLN A 244 -3.81 -5.23 -10.21
N LEU A 245 -3.99 -4.73 -8.99
CA LEU A 245 -2.93 -4.21 -8.15
C LEU A 245 -2.87 -5.06 -6.89
N THR A 246 -1.73 -5.68 -6.62
CA THR A 246 -1.49 -6.42 -5.38
C THR A 246 -0.40 -5.71 -4.60
N VAL A 247 -0.72 -5.18 -3.42
CA VAL A 247 0.22 -4.50 -2.54
C VAL A 247 0.51 -5.39 -1.34
N LEU A 248 1.75 -5.82 -1.21
CA LEU A 248 2.22 -6.65 -0.11
C LEU A 248 2.98 -5.76 0.86
N GLN A 249 2.56 -5.74 2.12
CA GLN A 249 3.09 -4.86 3.14
C GLN A 249 3.61 -5.66 4.33
N ASN A 250 4.89 -5.50 4.62
CA ASN A 250 5.52 -6.04 5.82
C ASN A 250 6.38 -4.96 6.46
N TRP A 251 5.91 -4.41 7.58
CA TRP A 251 6.52 -3.27 8.23
C TRP A 251 6.97 -3.61 9.66
N PRO A 252 8.16 -3.16 10.09
CA PRO A 252 8.59 -3.21 11.49
C PRO A 252 7.73 -2.35 12.43
N GLU A 253 7.75 -2.66 13.73
CA GLU A 253 6.92 -2.06 14.80
C GLU A 253 6.98 -0.55 14.96
N TYR A 254 8.01 0.10 14.42
CA TYR A 254 8.21 1.54 14.53
C TYR A 254 7.73 2.32 13.29
N VAL A 255 7.24 1.64 12.25
CA VAL A 255 6.86 2.28 10.99
C VAL A 255 5.40 2.67 10.97
N HIS A 256 5.12 3.91 10.60
CA HIS A 256 3.79 4.38 10.28
C HIS A 256 3.59 4.44 8.76
N THR A 257 2.45 3.94 8.26
CA THR A 257 2.13 3.96 6.83
C THR A 257 0.79 4.62 6.56
N ARG A 258 0.73 5.38 5.46
CA ARG A 258 -0.47 6.04 4.95
C ARG A 258 -0.66 5.75 3.46
N PRO A 259 -0.92 4.49 3.07
CA PRO A 259 -1.13 4.15 1.67
C PRO A 259 -2.46 4.72 1.18
N MET A 260 -2.41 5.46 0.08
CA MET A 260 -3.56 6.13 -0.51
C MET A 260 -3.68 5.78 -1.98
N THR A 261 -4.63 4.92 -2.33
CA THR A 261 -4.95 4.63 -3.74
C THR A 261 -6.21 5.37 -4.18
N ARG A 262 -6.14 6.13 -5.26
CA ARG A 262 -7.30 6.72 -5.90
C ARG A 262 -7.39 6.26 -7.35
N ALA A 263 -8.58 5.86 -7.79
CA ALA A 263 -8.75 5.44 -9.19
C ALA A 263 -10.03 5.93 -9.86
N ARG A 264 -9.90 6.28 -11.15
CA ARG A 264 -11.02 6.45 -12.10
C ARG A 264 -11.15 5.17 -12.91
N ILE A 265 -12.28 4.49 -12.77
CA ILE A 265 -12.60 3.25 -13.47
C ILE A 265 -13.62 3.57 -14.56
N GLY A 266 -13.15 3.63 -15.80
CA GLY A 266 -13.96 3.97 -16.96
C GLY A 266 -14.99 2.90 -17.34
N LYS A 267 -15.76 3.20 -18.39
CA LYS A 267 -16.85 2.34 -18.88
C LYS A 267 -16.39 0.89 -19.10
N GLY A 268 -17.06 -0.07 -18.48
CA GLY A 268 -16.74 -1.49 -18.61
C GLY A 268 -15.35 -1.90 -18.13
N ALA A 269 -14.59 -1.00 -17.49
CA ALA A 269 -13.28 -1.31 -16.95
C ALA A 269 -13.39 -2.06 -15.62
N ARG A 270 -12.37 -2.85 -15.28
CA ARG A 270 -12.29 -3.65 -14.07
C ARG A 270 -11.00 -3.33 -13.32
N PHE A 271 -11.10 -2.91 -12.07
CA PHE A 271 -9.96 -2.74 -11.18
C PHE A 271 -10.10 -3.64 -9.95
N ILE A 272 -9.09 -4.46 -9.68
CA ILE A 272 -8.99 -5.22 -8.42
C ILE A 272 -7.77 -4.70 -7.67
N ASN A 273 -7.97 -4.17 -6.47
CA ASN A 273 -6.91 -3.73 -5.58
C ASN A 273 -6.89 -4.63 -4.34
N THR A 274 -5.85 -5.44 -4.20
CA THR A 274 -5.65 -6.35 -3.08
C THR A 274 -4.48 -5.87 -2.25
N THR A 275 -4.73 -5.53 -0.99
CA THR A 275 -3.69 -5.21 -0.01
C THR A 275 -3.54 -6.36 0.97
N VAL A 276 -2.30 -6.81 1.18
CA VAL A 276 -1.94 -7.84 2.15
C VAL A 276 -1.00 -7.23 3.18
N GLY A 277 -1.44 -7.14 4.42
CA GLY A 277 -0.65 -6.66 5.55
C GLY A 277 -0.21 -7.83 6.43
N LEU A 278 1.10 -8.08 6.49
CA LEU A 278 1.69 -9.26 7.13
C LEU A 278 2.60 -8.95 8.32
N GLY A 279 2.77 -7.68 8.66
CA GLY A 279 3.79 -7.21 9.59
C GLY A 279 3.29 -6.89 10.99
N THR A 280 4.14 -6.18 11.71
CA THR A 280 3.94 -5.75 13.11
C THR A 280 3.90 -4.22 13.22
N GLY A 281 3.67 -3.51 12.11
CA GLY A 281 3.84 -2.05 11.97
C GLY A 281 3.29 -1.21 13.13
N ARG A 282 3.72 0.05 13.26
CA ARG A 282 3.18 0.91 14.31
C ARG A 282 1.73 1.29 14.03
N SER A 283 1.49 1.83 12.82
CA SER A 283 0.14 2.13 12.35
C SER A 283 0.05 2.07 10.84
N ASN A 284 -1.06 1.57 10.30
CA ASN A 284 -1.37 1.61 8.88
C ASN A 284 -2.76 2.22 8.70
N ILE A 285 -2.86 3.40 8.08
CA ILE A 285 -4.14 4.08 7.86
C ILE A 285 -4.31 4.34 6.36
N ALA A 286 -5.24 3.64 5.74
CA ALA A 286 -5.56 3.75 4.33
C ALA A 286 -6.91 4.41 4.12
N ASN A 287 -7.05 5.25 3.09
CA ASN A 287 -8.36 5.77 2.68
C ASN A 287 -8.50 5.84 1.14
N PRO A 288 -8.55 4.67 0.47
CA PRO A 288 -8.65 4.64 -0.97
C PRO A 288 -10.01 5.13 -1.48
N LYS A 289 -10.03 5.75 -2.66
CA LYS A 289 -11.25 6.27 -3.28
C LYS A 289 -11.36 5.87 -4.74
N TYR A 290 -12.53 5.38 -5.12
CA TYR A 290 -12.79 4.85 -6.45
C TYR A 290 -14.02 5.51 -7.06
N TRP A 291 -13.90 5.99 -8.30
CA TRP A 291 -15.04 6.46 -9.07
C TRP A 291 -15.26 5.54 -10.26
N VAL A 292 -16.45 4.96 -10.34
CA VAL A 292 -16.76 3.87 -11.26
C VAL A 292 -17.84 4.31 -12.25
N ASP A 293 -17.48 4.31 -13.53
CA ASP A 293 -18.34 4.69 -14.64
C ASP A 293 -19.22 3.50 -15.09
N GLU A 294 -19.95 3.70 -16.20
CA GLU A 294 -20.99 2.80 -16.70
C GLU A 294 -20.49 1.35 -16.86
N ASN A 295 -21.16 0.39 -16.24
CA ASN A 295 -20.79 -1.04 -16.22
C ASN A 295 -19.34 -1.30 -15.78
N GLY A 296 -18.67 -0.33 -15.14
CA GLY A 296 -17.35 -0.51 -14.54
C GLY A 296 -17.45 -1.36 -13.26
N TYR A 297 -16.33 -1.93 -12.87
CA TYR A 297 -16.22 -2.78 -11.68
C TYR A 297 -14.98 -2.42 -10.88
N VAL A 298 -15.14 -2.28 -9.57
CA VAL A 298 -14.02 -2.18 -8.64
C VAL A 298 -14.13 -3.21 -7.52
N GLU A 299 -13.01 -3.77 -7.11
CA GLU A 299 -12.93 -4.66 -5.96
C GLU A 299 -11.73 -4.25 -5.09
N LEU A 300 -12.00 -4.01 -3.82
CA LEU A 300 -11.01 -3.73 -2.80
C LEU A 300 -10.96 -4.93 -1.86
N ASN A 301 -9.79 -5.54 -1.75
CA ASN A 301 -9.53 -6.71 -0.93
C ASN A 301 -8.48 -6.37 0.13
N GLY A 302 -8.83 -6.52 1.41
CA GLY A 302 -7.89 -6.35 2.52
C GLY A 302 -7.62 -7.69 3.22
N ILE A 303 -6.37 -8.14 3.24
CA ILE A 303 -5.96 -9.34 3.96
C ILE A 303 -4.98 -8.91 5.05
N ILE A 304 -5.38 -9.01 6.32
CA ILE A 304 -4.57 -8.52 7.44
C ILE A 304 -4.23 -9.66 8.40
N LEU A 305 -2.94 -9.77 8.72
CA LEU A 305 -2.43 -10.59 9.79
C LEU A 305 -1.86 -9.66 10.87
N GLY A 306 -2.72 -9.24 11.80
CA GLY A 306 -2.37 -8.29 12.86
C GLY A 306 -1.63 -8.96 14.00
N GLN A 307 -0.52 -8.37 14.43
CA GLN A 307 0.36 -8.88 15.49
C GLN A 307 0.84 -7.74 16.40
N LYS A 308 1.36 -8.10 17.58
CA LYS A 308 1.87 -7.17 18.61
C LYS A 308 0.83 -6.09 18.93
N ASP A 309 1.18 -4.81 18.84
CA ASP A 309 0.27 -3.68 19.09
C ASP A 309 -0.04 -2.89 17.81
N TRP A 310 0.00 -3.56 16.64
CA TRP A 310 -0.25 -2.91 15.36
C TRP A 310 -1.67 -2.33 15.28
N TYR A 311 -1.75 -1.02 14.98
CA TYR A 311 -2.98 -0.33 14.66
C TYR A 311 -3.21 -0.28 13.14
N VAL A 312 -4.28 -0.90 12.65
CA VAL A 312 -4.66 -0.88 11.23
C VAL A 312 -6.02 -0.21 11.09
N ASP A 313 -6.15 0.75 10.18
CA ASP A 313 -7.40 1.35 9.75
C ASP A 313 -7.48 1.28 8.22
N LEU A 314 -8.18 0.27 7.72
CA LEU A 314 -8.43 0.07 6.30
C LEU A 314 -9.73 0.75 5.90
N GLY A 315 -9.61 1.95 5.32
CA GLY A 315 -10.74 2.63 4.71
C GLY A 315 -11.07 2.15 3.30
N GLY A 316 -12.07 2.80 2.70
CA GLY A 316 -12.40 2.64 1.30
C GLY A 316 -13.73 3.28 0.93
N GLU A 317 -13.71 4.17 -0.06
CA GLU A 317 -14.91 4.80 -0.59
C GLU A 317 -15.09 4.48 -2.08
N MET A 318 -16.24 3.93 -2.44
CA MET A 318 -16.60 3.61 -3.82
C MET A 318 -17.78 4.46 -4.25
N TYR A 319 -17.57 5.27 -5.28
CA TYR A 319 -18.59 6.09 -5.94
C TYR A 319 -19.02 5.38 -7.22
N LEU A 320 -20.15 4.68 -7.18
CA LEU A 320 -20.74 3.99 -8.33
C LEU A 320 -21.55 5.00 -9.14
N GLN A 321 -20.87 5.73 -10.03
CA GLN A 321 -21.38 6.91 -10.74
C GLN A 321 -22.07 6.59 -12.06
N GLY A 322 -21.73 5.45 -12.67
CA GLY A 322 -22.32 5.00 -13.92
C GLY A 322 -23.43 3.97 -13.75
N ARG A 323 -24.36 3.92 -14.72
CA ARG A 323 -25.39 2.88 -14.76
C ARG A 323 -24.73 1.50 -14.79
N GLY A 324 -25.19 0.58 -13.96
CA GLY A 324 -24.65 -0.77 -13.90
C GLY A 324 -23.26 -0.89 -13.27
N ALA A 325 -22.70 0.21 -12.71
CA ALA A 325 -21.43 0.16 -12.01
C ALA A 325 -21.53 -0.76 -10.78
N ALA A 326 -20.46 -1.50 -10.51
CA ALA A 326 -20.42 -2.45 -9.41
C ALA A 326 -19.16 -2.32 -8.54
N GLY A 327 -19.31 -2.65 -7.25
CA GLY A 327 -18.24 -2.55 -6.26
C GLY A 327 -18.27 -3.67 -5.23
N ILE A 328 -17.12 -4.22 -4.89
CA ILE A 328 -16.95 -5.12 -3.74
C ILE A 328 -15.87 -4.55 -2.82
N ASN A 329 -16.16 -4.42 -1.53
CA ASN A 329 -15.16 -4.16 -0.50
C ASN A 329 -15.12 -5.35 0.46
N ALA A 330 -14.12 -6.21 0.32
CA ALA A 330 -13.97 -7.41 1.10
C ALA A 330 -12.73 -7.33 1.99
N SER A 331 -12.84 -7.77 3.23
CA SER A 331 -11.71 -7.83 4.15
C SER A 331 -11.74 -9.11 4.98
N LYS A 332 -10.56 -9.71 5.17
CA LYS A 332 -10.32 -10.79 6.11
C LYS A 332 -9.15 -10.44 7.00
N ALA A 333 -9.37 -10.47 8.31
CA ALA A 333 -8.34 -10.19 9.29
C ALA A 333 -8.15 -11.36 10.26
N VAL A 334 -6.91 -11.70 10.56
CA VAL A 334 -6.54 -12.60 11.65
C VAL A 334 -5.74 -11.75 12.63
N ILE A 335 -6.27 -11.56 13.83
CA ILE A 335 -5.82 -10.52 14.76
C ILE A 335 -5.30 -11.19 16.03
N MET A 336 -4.00 -11.03 16.28
CA MET A 336 -3.27 -11.63 17.40
C MET A 336 -2.80 -10.55 18.39
N ASP A 337 -2.30 -11.02 19.53
CA ASP A 337 -1.71 -10.19 20.58
C ASP A 337 -2.63 -9.05 21.05
N GLU A 338 -2.20 -7.80 20.92
CA GLU A 338 -2.90 -6.57 21.31
C GLU A 338 -3.26 -5.70 20.08
N SER A 339 -3.17 -6.28 18.88
CA SER A 339 -3.38 -5.55 17.63
C SER A 339 -4.85 -5.18 17.43
N THR A 340 -5.06 -4.05 16.75
CA THR A 340 -6.40 -3.51 16.48
C THR A 340 -6.55 -3.31 14.98
N VAL A 341 -7.60 -3.91 14.40
CA VAL A 341 -7.96 -3.71 12.99
C VAL A 341 -9.30 -3.04 12.87
N ILE A 342 -9.31 -1.86 12.27
CA ILE A 342 -10.50 -1.11 11.91
C ILE A 342 -10.71 -1.28 10.40
N THR A 343 -11.94 -1.59 10.01
CA THR A 343 -12.36 -1.62 8.61
C THR A 343 -13.44 -0.58 8.40
N ARG A 344 -13.25 0.28 7.40
CA ARG A 344 -14.24 1.28 6.99
C ARG A 344 -14.52 1.07 5.52
N GLY A 345 -15.79 1.06 5.16
CA GLY A 345 -16.19 0.87 3.77
C GLY A 345 -17.44 1.66 3.48
N ILE A 346 -17.38 2.58 2.53
CA ILE A 346 -18.56 3.31 2.05
C ILE A 346 -18.77 2.98 0.58
N ILE A 347 -19.91 2.39 0.25
CA ILE A 347 -20.36 2.25 -1.15
C ILE A 347 -21.51 3.23 -1.38
N ARG A 348 -21.33 4.11 -2.37
CA ARG A 348 -22.30 5.12 -2.79
C ARG A 348 -22.84 4.76 -4.17
N ALA A 349 -24.10 4.36 -4.24
CA ALA A 349 -24.83 4.21 -5.49
C ALA A 349 -25.36 5.58 -5.95
N GLU A 350 -24.79 6.12 -7.03
CA GLU A 350 -25.17 7.43 -7.58
C GLU A 350 -25.93 7.32 -8.93
N ALA A 351 -26.00 6.12 -9.51
CA ALA A 351 -26.67 5.87 -10.78
C ALA A 351 -27.49 4.56 -10.77
N PRO A 352 -28.47 4.39 -11.69
CA PRO A 352 -29.35 3.24 -11.67
C PRO A 352 -28.65 1.89 -11.91
N LYS A 353 -29.27 0.81 -11.42
CA LYS A 353 -28.81 -0.59 -11.58
C LYS A 353 -27.42 -0.88 -11.02
N THR A 354 -26.93 -0.08 -10.08
CA THR A 354 -25.63 -0.33 -9.44
C THR A 354 -25.71 -1.47 -8.44
N LYS A 355 -24.59 -2.18 -8.26
CA LYS A 355 -24.48 -3.29 -7.29
C LYS A 355 -23.29 -3.09 -6.36
N GLY A 356 -23.49 -3.29 -5.07
CA GLY A 356 -22.46 -3.09 -4.06
C GLY A 356 -22.52 -4.14 -2.97
N HIS A 357 -21.37 -4.64 -2.56
CA HIS A 357 -21.28 -5.56 -1.44
C HIS A 357 -20.07 -5.22 -0.56
N ILE A 358 -20.28 -5.20 0.75
CA ILE A 358 -19.21 -5.07 1.74
C ILE A 358 -19.17 -6.35 2.58
N SER A 359 -18.03 -7.03 2.65
CA SER A 359 -17.81 -8.15 3.56
C SER A 359 -16.62 -7.91 4.48
N CYS A 360 -16.81 -8.16 5.77
CA CYS A 360 -15.79 -7.97 6.79
C CYS A 360 -15.73 -9.19 7.71
N ASP A 361 -14.75 -10.06 7.53
CA ASP A 361 -14.57 -11.21 8.41
C ASP A 361 -13.32 -11.06 9.26
N ALA A 362 -13.37 -11.47 10.52
CA ALA A 362 -12.17 -11.60 11.33
C ALA A 362 -12.17 -12.78 12.29
N LEU A 363 -10.96 -13.29 12.50
CA LEU A 363 -10.60 -14.24 13.54
C LEU A 363 -9.78 -13.53 14.62
N LEU A 364 -10.33 -13.43 15.83
CA LEU A 364 -9.65 -12.95 17.01
C LEU A 364 -8.92 -14.11 17.68
N MET A 365 -7.60 -14.00 17.78
CA MET A 365 -6.70 -15.04 18.30
C MET A 365 -6.24 -14.78 19.73
N SER A 366 -6.57 -13.62 20.29
CA SER A 366 -6.20 -13.18 21.64
C SER A 366 -7.39 -12.46 22.28
N ASP A 367 -7.44 -12.45 23.61
CA ASP A 367 -8.44 -11.69 24.38
C ASP A 367 -8.23 -10.17 24.30
N LYS A 368 -7.04 -9.73 23.90
CA LYS A 368 -6.68 -8.32 23.72
C LYS A 368 -6.76 -7.86 22.26
N ALA A 369 -6.93 -8.78 21.32
CA ALA A 369 -7.12 -8.47 19.91
C ALA A 369 -8.49 -7.80 19.70
N ALA A 370 -8.52 -6.75 18.89
CA ALA A 370 -9.74 -5.98 18.64
C ALA A 370 -9.99 -5.81 17.14
N MET A 371 -11.28 -5.87 16.76
CA MET A 371 -11.73 -5.43 15.45
C MET A 371 -12.90 -4.46 15.58
N GLU A 372 -12.87 -3.39 14.78
CA GLU A 372 -14.01 -2.51 14.58
C GLU A 372 -14.39 -2.48 13.09
N THR A 373 -15.68 -2.39 12.80
CA THR A 373 -16.19 -2.27 11.44
C THR A 373 -17.18 -1.11 11.33
N TYR A 374 -16.95 -0.25 10.34
CA TYR A 374 -17.75 0.95 10.06
C TYR A 374 -18.23 0.95 8.61
N PRO A 375 -19.23 0.11 8.27
CA PRO A 375 -19.80 0.07 6.94
C PRO A 375 -20.78 1.23 6.70
N GLY A 376 -20.83 1.71 5.47
CA GLY A 376 -21.75 2.73 5.00
C GLY A 376 -22.30 2.37 3.62
N LEU A 377 -23.61 2.17 3.54
CA LEU A 377 -24.31 1.99 2.27
C LEU A 377 -25.14 3.23 2.00
N VAL A 378 -24.87 3.92 0.90
CA VAL A 378 -25.58 5.14 0.52
C VAL A 378 -26.19 4.94 -0.85
N SER A 379 -27.51 4.87 -0.93
CA SER A 379 -28.22 4.88 -2.22
C SER A 379 -28.83 6.24 -2.49
N ARG A 380 -28.58 6.78 -3.68
CA ARG A 380 -29.27 7.96 -4.24
C ARG A 380 -30.25 7.61 -5.35
N VAL A 381 -30.48 6.31 -5.59
CA VAL A 381 -31.37 5.76 -6.61
C VAL A 381 -32.21 4.61 -6.04
N ASP A 382 -33.37 4.36 -6.63
CA ASP A 382 -34.32 3.37 -6.11
C ASP A 382 -33.98 1.92 -6.52
N ASP A 383 -33.24 1.72 -7.61
CA ASP A 383 -32.94 0.40 -8.20
C ASP A 383 -31.49 -0.07 -7.98
N ALA A 384 -30.85 0.40 -6.92
CA ALA A 384 -29.53 -0.09 -6.48
C ALA A 384 -29.65 -1.32 -5.57
N GLU A 385 -28.74 -2.27 -5.74
CA GLU A 385 -28.59 -3.43 -4.85
C GLU A 385 -27.33 -3.26 -4.01
N LEU A 386 -27.48 -2.81 -2.77
CA LEU A 386 -26.37 -2.65 -1.82
C LEU A 386 -26.56 -3.61 -0.64
N SER A 387 -25.50 -4.32 -0.27
CA SER A 387 -25.51 -5.28 0.83
C SER A 387 -24.24 -5.20 1.67
N HIS A 388 -24.35 -5.65 2.91
CA HIS A 388 -23.23 -5.72 3.84
C HIS A 388 -23.36 -6.96 4.73
N GLU A 389 -22.23 -7.62 4.98
CA GLU A 389 -22.09 -8.65 5.98
C GLU A 389 -20.80 -8.47 6.78
N ALA A 390 -20.84 -8.84 8.06
CA ALA A 390 -19.65 -8.87 8.90
C ALA A 390 -19.72 -10.05 9.87
N ALA A 391 -18.62 -10.79 9.98
CA ALA A 391 -18.47 -11.92 10.89
C ALA A 391 -17.17 -11.80 11.68
N ILE A 392 -17.28 -11.37 12.94
CA ILE A 392 -16.14 -11.20 13.85
C ILE A 392 -16.29 -12.24 14.95
N GLY A 393 -15.27 -13.09 15.14
CA GLY A 393 -15.35 -14.13 16.14
C GLY A 393 -14.01 -14.75 16.49
N LYS A 394 -14.02 -15.62 17.49
CA LYS A 394 -12.90 -16.49 17.82
C LYS A 394 -13.03 -17.80 17.05
N ILE A 395 -11.93 -18.54 16.96
CA ILE A 395 -11.98 -19.94 16.52
C ILE A 395 -12.89 -20.74 17.46
N ARG A 396 -13.77 -21.57 16.90
CA ARG A 396 -14.69 -22.38 17.71
C ARG A 396 -13.93 -23.52 18.37
N GLU A 397 -14.11 -23.69 19.68
CA GLU A 397 -13.48 -24.77 20.45
C GLU A 397 -13.83 -26.16 19.87
N GLU A 398 -15.04 -26.33 19.33
CA GLU A 398 -15.48 -27.57 18.68
C GLU A 398 -14.67 -27.90 17.42
N GLU A 399 -14.29 -26.89 16.63
CA GLU A 399 -13.48 -27.06 15.41
C GLU A 399 -12.05 -27.46 15.78
N LEU A 400 -11.47 -26.82 16.80
CA LEU A 400 -10.16 -27.17 17.35
C LEU A 400 -10.18 -28.58 17.93
N PHE A 401 -11.14 -28.89 18.80
CA PHE A 401 -11.28 -30.21 19.41
C PHE A 401 -11.44 -31.31 18.36
N TYR A 402 -12.25 -31.06 17.32
CA TYR A 402 -12.40 -32.00 16.21
C TYR A 402 -11.07 -32.28 15.51
N LEU A 403 -10.32 -31.25 15.13
CA LEU A 403 -9.02 -31.40 14.47
C LEU A 403 -7.98 -32.08 15.37
N MET A 404 -7.95 -31.73 16.65
CA MET A 404 -7.07 -32.36 17.64
C MET A 404 -7.41 -33.83 17.86
N SER A 405 -8.70 -34.20 17.85
CA SER A 405 -9.14 -35.60 17.90
C SER A 405 -8.67 -36.44 16.70
N ARG A 406 -8.31 -35.79 15.59
CA ARG A 406 -7.70 -36.43 14.41
C ARG A 406 -6.17 -36.51 14.47
N GLY A 407 -5.57 -36.15 15.60
CA GLY A 407 -4.12 -36.28 15.86
C GLY A 407 -3.30 -35.05 15.50
N LEU A 408 -3.93 -33.91 15.21
CA LEU A 408 -3.22 -32.63 15.07
C LEU A 408 -2.92 -32.05 16.46
N SER A 409 -1.77 -31.39 16.60
CA SER A 409 -1.56 -30.49 17.74
C SER A 409 -2.50 -29.29 17.62
N GLU A 410 -2.80 -28.64 18.74
CA GLU A 410 -3.59 -27.40 18.76
C GLU A 410 -3.01 -26.35 17.79
N GLU A 411 -1.69 -26.15 17.81
CA GLU A 411 -0.98 -25.27 16.88
C GLU A 411 -1.27 -25.59 15.40
N LYS A 412 -1.14 -26.87 15.00
CA LYS A 412 -1.40 -27.31 13.63
C LYS A 412 -2.88 -27.20 13.25
N ALA A 413 -3.78 -27.46 14.19
CA ALA A 413 -5.21 -27.28 14.00
C ALA A 413 -5.55 -25.80 13.74
N THR A 414 -5.02 -24.91 14.57
CA THR A 414 -5.17 -23.45 14.43
C THR A 414 -4.62 -22.96 13.08
N GLN A 415 -3.41 -23.37 12.70
CA GLN A 415 -2.83 -23.03 11.40
C GLN A 415 -3.72 -23.48 10.24
N LEU A 416 -4.32 -24.67 10.32
CA LEU A 416 -5.21 -25.20 9.28
C LEU A 416 -6.50 -24.37 9.17
N ILE A 417 -7.09 -23.98 10.31
CA ILE A 417 -8.29 -23.13 10.35
C ILE A 417 -7.98 -21.75 9.75
N VAL A 418 -6.89 -21.12 10.19
CA VAL A 418 -6.46 -19.80 9.68
C VAL A 418 -6.18 -19.84 8.18
N LYS A 419 -5.49 -20.89 7.68
CA LYS A 419 -5.25 -21.07 6.24
C LYS A 419 -6.57 -21.20 5.48
N GLY A 420 -7.48 -22.05 5.93
CA GLY A 420 -8.80 -22.22 5.30
C GLY A 420 -9.63 -20.93 5.31
N PHE A 421 -9.53 -20.14 6.36
CA PHE A 421 -10.19 -18.84 6.49
C PHE A 421 -9.69 -17.83 5.44
N LEU A 422 -8.37 -17.74 5.21
CA LEU A 422 -7.76 -16.77 4.31
C LEU A 422 -7.75 -17.21 2.83
N GLU A 423 -7.71 -18.52 2.55
CA GLU A 423 -7.58 -19.08 1.19
C GLU A 423 -8.52 -18.47 0.12
N PRO A 424 -9.80 -18.14 0.40
CA PRO A 424 -10.67 -17.52 -0.60
C PRO A 424 -10.15 -16.20 -1.17
N MET A 425 -9.43 -15.39 -0.37
CA MET A 425 -8.87 -14.10 -0.80
C MET A 425 -7.45 -14.21 -1.36
N LEU A 426 -6.81 -15.37 -1.21
CA LEU A 426 -5.45 -15.62 -1.68
C LEU A 426 -5.39 -16.07 -3.15
N LYS A 427 -6.53 -16.34 -3.79
CA LYS A 427 -6.58 -16.95 -5.15
C LYS A 427 -5.92 -16.12 -6.26
N ASP A 428 -5.98 -14.80 -6.15
CA ASP A 428 -5.44 -13.86 -7.15
C ASP A 428 -4.01 -13.40 -6.79
N ILE A 429 -3.43 -13.93 -5.71
CA ILE A 429 -2.05 -13.65 -5.34
C ILE A 429 -1.12 -14.62 -6.08
N PRO A 430 -0.03 -14.14 -6.69
CA PRO A 430 0.96 -14.98 -7.35
C PRO A 430 1.52 -16.06 -6.42
N MET A 431 1.80 -17.23 -6.98
CA MET A 431 2.20 -18.43 -6.25
C MET A 431 3.44 -18.23 -5.38
N GLU A 432 4.40 -17.44 -5.86
CA GLU A 432 5.63 -17.07 -5.15
C GLU A 432 5.35 -16.41 -3.79
N PHE A 433 4.38 -15.48 -3.73
CA PHE A 433 4.01 -14.80 -2.49
C PHE A 433 3.09 -15.63 -1.61
N LEU A 434 2.33 -16.55 -2.18
CA LEU A 434 1.51 -17.48 -1.39
C LEU A 434 2.35 -18.36 -0.47
N VAL A 435 3.54 -18.77 -0.91
CA VAL A 435 4.47 -19.54 -0.09
C VAL A 435 4.93 -18.71 1.12
N GLU A 436 5.30 -17.45 0.89
CA GLU A 436 5.74 -16.53 1.94
C GLU A 436 4.60 -16.24 2.93
N ILE A 437 3.42 -15.85 2.44
CA ILE A 437 2.24 -15.59 3.27
C ILE A 437 1.92 -16.81 4.16
N ARG A 438 1.93 -18.02 3.58
CA ARG A 438 1.66 -19.26 4.34
C ARG A 438 2.70 -19.50 5.44
N LYS A 439 3.97 -19.20 5.17
CA LYS A 439 5.04 -19.33 6.16
C LYS A 439 4.93 -18.29 7.28
N ILE A 440 4.57 -17.04 6.95
CA ILE A 440 4.31 -15.99 7.94
C ILE A 440 3.13 -16.39 8.83
N ILE A 441 2.04 -16.93 8.27
CA ILE A 441 0.91 -17.47 9.05
C ILE A 441 1.38 -18.56 10.03
N GLU A 442 2.23 -19.49 9.59
CA GLU A 442 2.78 -20.55 10.45
C GLU A 442 3.62 -19.98 11.60
N LEU A 443 4.47 -18.99 11.32
CA LEU A 443 5.30 -18.33 12.32
C LEU A 443 4.48 -17.49 13.30
N ALA A 444 3.44 -16.81 12.83
CA ALA A 444 2.57 -15.99 13.68
C ALA A 444 1.80 -16.87 14.68
N VAL A 445 1.18 -17.94 14.18
CA VAL A 445 0.36 -18.85 15.00
C VAL A 445 1.22 -19.65 16.00
N SER A 446 2.47 -19.93 15.66
CA SER A 446 3.40 -20.66 16.55
C SER A 446 4.06 -19.79 17.62
N GLY A 447 3.76 -18.47 17.67
CA GLY A 447 4.41 -17.52 18.58
C GLY A 447 5.89 -17.30 18.22
N GLY A 448 6.25 -17.56 16.96
CA GLY A 448 7.61 -17.47 16.48
C GLY A 448 8.05 -16.04 16.17
N MET A 449 7.19 -15.14 15.72
CA MET A 449 7.63 -13.86 15.15
C MET A 449 8.26 -12.88 16.15
#